data_AF-A0A1M7UKL4-F1
#
_entry.id   AF-A0A1M7UKL4-F1
#
_cell.length_a   1.000
_cell.length_b   1.000
_cell.length_c   1.000
_cell.angle_alpha   90.00
_cell.angle_beta   90.00
_cell.angle_gamma   90.00
#
_symmetry.space_group_name_H-M   'P 1'
#
loop_
_entity.id
_entity.type
_entity.pdbx_description
1 polymer ?
#
loop_
_entity_poly.entity_id
_entity_poly.type
_entity_poly.pdbx_seq_one_letter_code
_entity_poly.pdbx_strand_id
1 'polypeptide(L)'
;MTAPSSIDPARFLDEQLAQASPDLLRQMLTTFINTLMSAEADAVCGAEYGARSAERVNTRNGYRSRDFDTRAGTLDVAIPKLRSGS
;
A
#
# COMPACT_ATOMS: atom_id res chain seq x y z
N MET A 1 -10.24 -8.32 -11.59
CA MET A 1 -9.26 -8.64 -10.53
C MET A 1 -9.29 -7.54 -9.50
N THR A 2 -9.99 -7.78 -8.40
CA THR A 2 -10.14 -6.91 -7.22
C THR A 2 -8.86 -6.98 -6.39
N ALA A 3 -8.34 -5.84 -5.95
CA ALA A 3 -7.20 -5.80 -5.02
C ALA A 3 -7.57 -6.58 -3.74
N PRO A 4 -6.71 -7.49 -3.25
CA PRO A 4 -7.01 -8.23 -2.03
C PRO A 4 -7.17 -7.25 -0.87
N SER A 5 -8.25 -7.48 -0.13
CA SER A 5 -8.66 -6.85 1.13
C SER A 5 -7.49 -6.58 2.08
N SER A 6 -7.57 -5.46 2.79
CA SER A 6 -6.78 -5.05 3.95
C SER A 6 -5.83 -6.14 4.48
N ILE A 7 -4.54 -5.91 4.29
CA ILE A 7 -3.50 -6.82 4.79
C ILE A 7 -3.68 -6.94 6.30
N ASP A 8 -3.93 -8.16 6.78
CA ASP A 8 -3.82 -8.51 8.20
C ASP A 8 -2.31 -8.61 8.53
N PRO A 9 -1.75 -7.64 9.27
CA PRO A 9 -0.32 -7.55 9.48
C PRO A 9 0.21 -8.71 10.34
N ALA A 10 -0.57 -9.23 11.28
CA ALA A 10 -0.11 -10.30 12.18
C ALA A 10 0.05 -11.61 11.42
N ARG A 11 -0.98 -11.98 10.63
CA ARG A 11 -0.92 -13.19 9.79
C ARG A 11 0.21 -13.12 8.76
N PHE A 12 0.41 -11.95 8.15
CA PHE A 12 1.49 -11.75 7.19
C PHE A 12 2.88 -11.93 7.83
N LEU A 13 3.07 -11.43 9.07
CA LEU A 13 4.33 -11.60 9.82
C LEU A 13 4.62 -13.06 10.12
N ASP A 14 3.63 -13.81 10.61
CA ASP A 14 3.78 -15.22 10.96
C ASP A 14 4.16 -16.07 9.74
N GLU A 15 3.48 -15.86 8.60
CA GLU A 15 3.77 -16.59 7.35
C GLU A 15 5.22 -16.38 6.89
N GLN A 16 5.73 -15.16 7.04
CA GLN A 16 7.07 -14.83 6.60
C GLN A 16 8.17 -15.25 7.58
N LEU A 17 7.92 -15.11 8.88
CA LEU A 17 8.82 -15.61 9.92
C LEU A 17 8.97 -17.12 9.84
N ALA A 18 7.87 -17.84 9.57
CA ALA A 18 7.89 -19.29 9.36
C ALA A 18 8.78 -19.73 8.18
N GLN A 19 8.93 -18.88 7.15
CA GLN A 19 9.76 -19.16 5.98
C GLN A 19 11.24 -18.79 6.16
N ALA A 20 11.61 -18.11 7.26
CA ALA A 20 12.97 -17.62 7.53
C ALA A 20 13.61 -16.88 6.34
N SER A 21 12.79 -16.14 5.59
CA SER A 21 13.22 -15.49 4.34
C SER A 21 14.25 -14.38 4.61
N PRO A 22 15.41 -14.37 3.92
CA PRO A 22 16.37 -13.27 4.02
C PRO A 22 15.80 -11.94 3.52
N ASP A 23 14.74 -11.98 2.70
CA ASP A 23 14.06 -10.79 2.15
C ASP A 23 12.86 -10.33 2.99
N LEU A 24 12.60 -10.97 4.13
CA LEU A 24 11.43 -10.69 4.96
C LEU A 24 11.30 -9.19 5.30
N LEU A 25 12.36 -8.56 5.80
CA LEU A 25 12.32 -7.15 6.18
C LEU A 25 11.98 -6.22 5.00
N ARG A 26 12.53 -6.52 3.81
CA ARG A 26 12.25 -5.79 2.59
C ARG A 26 10.79 -5.93 2.19
N GLN A 27 10.23 -7.15 2.22
CA GLN A 27 8.82 -7.39 1.91
C GLN A 27 7.88 -6.73 2.92
N MET A 28 8.19 -6.82 4.22
CA MET A 28 7.45 -6.13 5.27
C MET A 28 7.42 -4.62 5.05
N LEU A 29 8.59 -4.01 4.83
CA LEU A 29 8.68 -2.57 4.62
C LEU A 29 7.90 -2.13 3.38
N THR A 30 8.02 -2.85 2.26
CA THR A 30 7.24 -2.58 1.05
C THR A 30 5.74 -2.62 1.33
N THR A 31 5.28 -3.66 2.03
CA THR A 31 3.88 -3.82 2.44
C THR A 31 3.40 -2.65 3.30
N PHE A 32 4.12 -2.35 4.39
CA PHE A 32 3.76 -1.26 5.30
C PHE A 32 3.72 0.09 4.59
N ILE A 33 4.71 0.40 3.76
CA ILE A 33 4.76 1.68 3.03
C ILE A 33 3.59 1.79 2.06
N ASN A 34 3.29 0.74 1.29
CA ASN A 34 2.16 0.74 0.37
C ASN A 34 0.81 0.88 1.10
N THR A 35 0.66 0.25 2.27
CA THR A 35 -0.53 0.39 3.11
C THR A 35 -0.69 1.81 3.65
N LEU A 36 0.39 2.42 4.15
CA LEU A 36 0.36 3.80 4.65
C LEU A 36 0.01 4.80 3.54
N MET A 37 0.65 4.70 2.38
CA MET A 37 0.31 5.55 1.22
C MET A 37 -1.14 5.35 0.76
N SER A 38 -1.64 4.11 0.83
CA SER A 38 -3.04 3.83 0.53
C SER A 38 -3.96 4.52 1.53
N ALA A 39 -3.71 4.39 2.83
CA ALA A 39 -4.51 5.05 3.86
C ALA A 39 -4.48 6.58 3.75
N GLU A 40 -3.34 7.16 3.39
CA GLU A 40 -3.24 8.60 3.10
C GLU A 40 -4.09 8.99 1.88
N ALA A 41 -4.07 8.18 0.81
CA ALA A 41 -4.94 8.41 -0.34
C ALA A 41 -6.43 8.28 0.00
N ASP A 42 -6.82 7.37 0.91
CA ASP A 42 -8.18 7.24 1.43
C ASP A 42 -8.60 8.55 2.14
N ALA A 43 -7.74 9.06 3.01
CA ALA A 43 -7.97 10.30 3.74
C ALA A 43 -8.10 11.51 2.79
N VAL A 44 -7.21 11.63 1.80
CA VAL A 44 -7.29 12.68 0.78
C VAL A 44 -8.56 12.57 -0.08
N CYS A 45 -9.01 11.34 -0.38
CA CYS A 45 -10.25 11.13 -1.12
C CYS A 45 -11.51 11.36 -0.28
N GLY A 46 -11.41 11.41 1.06
CA GLY A 46 -12.55 11.42 1.98
C GLY A 46 -13.32 10.09 1.98
N ALA A 47 -12.71 9.02 1.47
CA ALA A 47 -13.37 7.72 1.32
C ALA A 47 -12.37 6.60 1.06
N GLU A 48 -12.65 5.43 1.62
CA GLU A 48 -11.91 4.21 1.33
C GLU A 48 -11.95 3.80 -0.15
N TYR A 49 -11.02 2.94 -0.56
CA TYR A 49 -10.92 2.53 -1.95
C TYR A 49 -12.15 1.76 -2.40
N GLY A 50 -12.77 2.18 -3.51
CA GLY A 50 -13.92 1.48 -4.08
C GLY A 50 -15.22 1.60 -3.26
N ALA A 51 -15.15 2.11 -2.02
CA ALA A 51 -16.33 2.36 -1.20
C ALA A 51 -17.21 3.45 -1.82
N ARG A 52 -18.53 3.31 -1.70
CA ARG A 52 -19.46 4.40 -2.02
C ARG A 52 -19.59 5.27 -0.78
N SER A 53 -19.25 6.55 -0.92
CA SER A 53 -19.40 7.55 0.15
C SER A 53 -19.83 8.88 -0.45
N ALA A 54 -20.73 9.58 0.24
CA ALA A 54 -21.14 10.93 -0.12
C ALA A 54 -20.05 11.97 0.19
N GLU A 55 -19.12 11.65 1.08
CA GLU A 55 -17.99 12.50 1.47
C GLU A 55 -16.82 12.45 0.48
N ARG A 56 -16.91 11.58 -0.54
CA ARG A 56 -15.84 11.40 -1.52
C ARG A 56 -15.64 12.66 -2.37
N VAL A 57 -14.47 13.26 -2.27
CA VAL A 57 -14.08 14.48 -3.03
C VAL A 57 -13.06 14.21 -4.14
N ASN A 58 -12.39 13.06 -4.12
CA ASN A 58 -11.41 12.67 -5.14
C ASN A 58 -11.51 11.16 -5.40
N THR A 59 -10.85 10.68 -6.46
CA THR A 59 -10.76 9.25 -6.76
C THR A 59 -9.33 8.90 -7.13
N ARG A 60 -8.92 7.70 -6.73
CA ARG A 60 -7.66 7.12 -7.18
C ARG A 60 -7.88 6.26 -8.43
N ASN A 61 -6.92 6.28 -9.35
CA ASN A 61 -6.97 5.52 -10.60
C ASN A 61 -5.63 4.83 -10.88
N GLY A 62 -5.40 3.74 -10.16
CA GLY A 62 -4.19 2.93 -10.28
C GLY A 62 -2.99 3.50 -9.53
N TYR A 63 -1.81 2.99 -9.91
CA TYR A 63 -0.56 3.25 -9.21
C TYR A 63 0.57 3.59 -10.20
N ARG A 64 1.64 4.24 -9.71
CA ARG A 64 2.94 4.34 -10.38
C ARG A 64 3.97 3.59 -9.54
N SER A 65 4.76 2.73 -10.17
CA SER A 65 5.94 2.16 -9.51
C SER A 65 6.98 3.25 -9.31
N ARG A 66 7.72 3.15 -8.22
CA ARG A 66 8.91 3.96 -7.97
C ARG A 66 9.86 3.17 -7.10
N ASP A 67 11.12 3.13 -7.50
CA ASP A 67 12.19 2.59 -6.67
C ASP A 67 12.41 3.52 -5.46
N PHE A 68 12.49 2.92 -4.27
CA PHE A 68 12.70 3.61 -3.02
C PHE A 68 13.82 2.96 -2.23
N ASP A 69 14.99 3.60 -2.20
CA ASP A 69 16.16 3.09 -1.53
C ASP A 69 16.04 3.18 -0.01
N THR A 70 16.22 2.04 0.66
CA THR A 70 16.21 1.93 2.12
C THR A 70 17.44 1.16 2.61
N ARG A 71 17.62 1.07 3.93
CA ARG A 71 18.66 0.21 4.53
C ARG A 71 18.42 -1.29 4.34
N ALA A 72 17.18 -1.70 4.04
CA ALA A 72 16.85 -3.05 3.60
C ALA A 72 16.99 -3.22 2.07
N GLY A 73 17.54 -2.19 1.40
CA GLY A 73 17.72 -2.02 -0.03
C GLY A 73 16.52 -1.39 -0.77
N THR A 74 16.55 -1.39 -2.10
CA THR A 74 15.60 -0.71 -3.00
C THR A 74 14.22 -1.36 -3.07
N LEU A 75 13.20 -0.74 -2.48
CA LEU A 75 11.82 -1.21 -2.51
C LEU A 75 11.10 -0.71 -3.77
N ASP A 76 10.36 -1.58 -4.47
CA ASP A 76 9.40 -1.13 -5.49
C ASP A 76 8.08 -0.74 -4.81
N VAL A 77 7.81 0.57 -4.71
CA VAL A 77 6.62 1.08 -4.04
C VAL A 77 5.56 1.52 -5.05
N ALA A 78 4.30 1.25 -4.73
CA ALA A 78 3.15 1.53 -5.58
C ALA A 78 2.46 2.83 -5.14
N ILE A 79 2.91 3.97 -5.67
CA ILE A 79 2.35 5.27 -5.30
C ILE A 79 0.95 5.45 -5.91
N PRO A 80 -0.10 5.71 -5.11
CA PRO A 80 -1.45 5.93 -5.62
C PRO A 80 -1.54 7.15 -6.55
N LYS A 81 -2.26 7.00 -7.67
CA LYS A 81 -2.56 8.11 -8.59
C LYS A 81 -3.92 8.70 -8.29
N LEU A 82 -4.00 9.98 -7.95
CA LEU A 82 -5.26 10.69 -7.75
C LEU A 82 -5.71 11.37 -9.05
N ARG A 83 -7.03 11.60 -9.21
CA ARG A 83 -7.57 12.33 -10.38
C ARG A 83 -7.20 13.80 -10.38
N SER A 84 -7.08 14.38 -9.19
CA SER A 84 -6.70 15.78 -8.98
C SER A 84 -5.56 15.85 -7.95
N GLY A 85 -4.52 16.64 -8.24
CA GLY A 85 -3.40 16.91 -7.32
C GLY A 85 -2.29 15.85 -7.25
N SER A 86 -2.06 15.06 -8.32
CA SER A 86 -1.12 13.90 -8.34
C SER A 86 0.28 14.18 -8.87
#